data_AF-A0A0J9XF94-F1
#
_entry.id   AF-A0A0J9XF94-F1
#
_cell.length_a   1.000
_cell.length_b   1.000
_cell.length_c   1.000
_cell.angle_alpha   90.00
_cell.angle_beta   90.00
_cell.angle_gamma   90.00
#
_symmetry.space_group_name_H-M   'P 1'
#
loop_
_entity.id
_entity.type
_entity.pdbx_description
1 polymer ?
#
loop_
_entity_poly.entity_id
_entity_poly.type
_entity_poly.pdbx_seq_one_letter_code
_entity_poly.pdbx_strand_id
1 'polypeptide(L)'
;MAEPNQEREHTTNQRHRSFGSITNEGYTRHDAYTSVPRYYGASTERTPLLDPDDPAVSPLNLLHVWNFRLFLWIFVGIGCLWATILFVNGFVTIPFIVLKTSGFLELDLTILAIISLLLGIFNFTVPSEAQLNIGYFLGGQLAFQLLLTLVIPHLRIYYNVIGIITIAFTLLAVVSSLVLVPIVVKRAKYHEEVRLTGRVETRRTLAEWLKASSTVFFVTLLVAVPFTLIFLGFLLDVYDTARLFHGAGEGTNGIFVPIQSSSYGIHTSSYFSYSVYVQCTAENENVTDSNQPVVLIESDDRVSSQAFYKGWLEELYVDNKLSRVCLWNRPGRGFSDVAPTPFTLDDATNALTIALTAALLPENSTDKGAASTDSAGFFQNRTLALVSHGLGSVYSRAFASKHSTQVQSLTLIDPIHEKLLLRYLGRPSRGFLIWLHGLLSPLSITRQLSWLLHQQSPQERYLGITKSVDDFNQYQLPFKTRPSELKATLQEQISALNGGMSSQLARTTKVLSDSNIPLAIVTSAQSARTRYHWNEYQRELTKITNNNVAWEILDGPHNVWVAEKAKFELQKLFLNVLKEKHSS
;
A
#
# COMPACT_ATOMS: atom_id res chain seq x y z
N MET A 1 -19.32 66.24 23.23
CA MET A 1 -18.18 66.69 22.41
C MET A 1 -18.17 65.81 21.18
N ALA A 2 -19.06 66.06 20.22
CA ALA A 2 -19.01 67.13 19.22
C ALA A 2 -18.02 66.81 18.07
N GLU A 3 -18.57 66.14 17.06
CA GLU A 3 -18.52 66.42 15.61
C GLU A 3 -18.28 67.91 15.22
N PRO A 4 -18.17 68.35 13.93
CA PRO A 4 -18.31 67.63 12.64
C PRO A 4 -17.46 68.17 11.43
N ASN A 5 -17.68 67.54 10.26
CA ASN A 5 -17.87 68.05 8.88
C ASN A 5 -17.07 69.25 8.32
N GLN A 6 -16.65 69.11 7.06
CA GLN A 6 -17.06 70.08 6.03
C GLN A 6 -17.04 69.53 4.59
N GLU A 7 -18.23 69.53 3.99
CA GLU A 7 -18.50 69.58 2.54
C GLU A 7 -17.91 70.85 1.90
N ARG A 8 -17.66 70.78 0.58
CA ARG A 8 -18.06 71.89 -0.31
C ARG A 8 -18.25 71.43 -1.76
N GLU A 9 -19.52 71.30 -2.15
CA GLU A 9 -20.00 71.50 -3.52
C GLU A 9 -20.13 73.01 -3.83
N HIS A 10 -20.07 73.35 -5.13
CA HIS A 10 -20.84 74.36 -5.89
C HIS A 10 -19.99 74.89 -7.06
N THR A 11 -20.18 74.40 -8.30
CA THR A 11 -21.21 74.75 -9.32
C THR A 11 -20.96 76.04 -10.12
N THR A 12 -20.98 75.83 -11.45
CA THR A 12 -21.67 76.57 -12.52
C THR A 12 -21.12 77.85 -13.18
N ASN A 13 -21.15 77.77 -14.53
CA ASN A 13 -21.56 78.76 -15.54
C ASN A 13 -20.56 79.90 -15.87
N GLN A 14 -20.33 80.34 -17.12
CA GLN A 14 -21.14 80.51 -18.35
C GLN A 14 -20.16 80.62 -19.57
N ARG A 15 -20.35 79.90 -20.70
CA ARG A 15 -21.05 80.27 -21.96
C ARG A 15 -20.58 81.51 -22.74
N HIS A 16 -20.09 81.28 -23.97
CA HIS A 16 -20.54 81.77 -25.30
C HIS A 16 -19.38 81.73 -26.33
N ARG A 17 -19.50 81.42 -27.64
CA ARG A 17 -20.60 81.08 -28.57
C ARG A 17 -20.00 80.59 -29.92
N SER A 18 -20.64 79.56 -30.51
CA SER A 18 -20.96 79.27 -31.95
C SER A 18 -19.87 79.30 -33.03
N PHE A 19 -19.86 78.53 -34.14
CA PHE A 19 -20.87 77.95 -35.07
C PHE A 19 -20.11 76.83 -35.86
N GLY A 20 -20.65 75.79 -36.51
CA GLY A 20 -21.99 75.27 -36.82
C GLY A 20 -21.85 73.84 -37.40
N SER A 21 -22.78 72.93 -37.04
CA SER A 21 -23.68 72.14 -37.91
C SER A 21 -23.00 71.21 -38.94
N ILE A 22 -23.29 69.90 -39.00
CA ILE A 22 -24.54 69.32 -39.52
C ILE A 22 -24.65 67.79 -39.21
N THR A 23 -25.80 67.41 -38.63
CA THR A 23 -26.60 66.13 -38.66
C THR A 23 -26.00 64.81 -38.13
N ASN A 24 -26.52 64.29 -36.99
CA ASN A 24 -27.74 63.42 -36.79
C ASN A 24 -27.46 61.97 -37.21
N GLU A 25 -27.76 60.91 -36.46
CA GLU A 25 -28.63 60.68 -35.31
C GLU A 25 -28.23 59.35 -34.67
N GLY A 26 -28.47 59.19 -33.37
CA GLY A 26 -28.36 57.90 -32.66
C GLY A 26 -29.66 57.56 -31.94
N TYR A 27 -29.65 56.36 -31.32
CA TYR A 27 -30.58 55.82 -30.32
C TYR A 27 -31.86 55.15 -30.86
N THR A 28 -32.16 53.85 -30.60
CA THR A 28 -32.45 53.28 -29.28
C THR A 28 -32.52 51.74 -29.27
N ARG A 29 -32.36 51.21 -28.06
CA ARG A 29 -32.42 49.85 -27.49
C ARG A 29 -33.85 49.24 -27.44
N HIS A 30 -34.00 47.92 -27.62
CA HIS A 30 -34.68 46.97 -26.68
C HIS A 30 -34.90 45.55 -27.24
N ASP A 31 -35.02 44.63 -26.29
CA ASP A 31 -35.05 43.16 -26.31
C ASP A 31 -36.13 42.53 -27.21
N ALA A 32 -35.82 41.40 -27.86
CA ALA A 32 -36.80 40.35 -28.18
C ALA A 32 -36.14 39.04 -28.63
N TYR A 33 -36.50 37.96 -27.94
CA TYR A 33 -36.52 36.58 -28.45
C TYR A 33 -36.87 36.54 -29.94
N THR A 34 -35.99 36.02 -30.78
CA THR A 34 -36.36 35.64 -32.16
C THR A 34 -35.74 34.31 -32.55
N SER A 35 -36.63 33.33 -32.61
CA SER A 35 -36.63 32.15 -33.48
C SER A 35 -35.74 32.27 -34.71
N VAL A 36 -34.89 31.27 -34.89
CA VAL A 36 -34.18 30.96 -36.13
C VAL A 36 -35.16 30.96 -37.32
N PRO A 37 -35.00 31.83 -38.33
CA PRO A 37 -35.71 31.65 -39.58
C PRO A 37 -35.01 30.56 -40.39
N ARG A 38 -35.74 29.48 -40.70
CA ARG A 38 -35.39 28.61 -41.84
C ARG A 38 -35.46 29.46 -43.11
N TYR A 39 -34.31 29.88 -43.63
CA TYR A 39 -34.20 30.35 -45.00
C TYR A 39 -33.94 29.15 -45.91
N TYR A 40 -35.00 28.69 -46.57
CA TYR A 40 -34.91 27.98 -47.84
C TYR A 40 -34.81 29.03 -48.95
N GLY A 41 -33.74 29.00 -49.74
CA GLY A 41 -33.76 29.52 -51.12
C GLY A 41 -32.76 30.63 -51.47
N ALA A 42 -31.70 30.20 -52.19
CA ALA A 42 -31.10 30.87 -53.35
C ALA A 42 -30.08 32.02 -53.17
N SER A 43 -28.82 31.61 -52.94
CA SER A 43 -27.65 32.04 -53.73
C SER A 43 -26.45 31.12 -53.41
N THR A 44 -26.42 29.93 -54.02
CA THR A 44 -25.25 29.05 -53.99
C THR A 44 -24.14 29.63 -54.84
N GLU A 45 -23.31 30.51 -54.26
CA GLU A 45 -21.87 30.38 -54.51
C GLU A 45 -21.49 29.00 -53.97
N ARG A 46 -21.34 28.03 -54.87
CA ARG A 46 -20.74 26.75 -54.51
C ARG A 46 -19.30 27.08 -54.09
N THR A 47 -19.05 27.23 -52.80
CA THR A 47 -17.69 27.09 -52.29
C THR A 47 -17.15 25.80 -52.92
N PRO A 48 -16.04 25.87 -53.67
CA PRO A 48 -15.49 24.67 -54.29
C PRO A 48 -15.31 23.64 -53.19
N LEU A 49 -15.86 22.43 -53.41
CA LEU A 49 -15.66 21.33 -52.48
C LEU A 49 -14.16 21.13 -52.35
N LEU A 50 -13.68 21.13 -51.10
CA LEU A 50 -12.25 20.98 -50.85
C LEU A 50 -11.86 19.51 -51.06
N ASP A 51 -10.61 19.30 -51.43
CA ASP A 51 -10.06 17.95 -51.44
C ASP A 51 -10.01 17.39 -50.02
N PRO A 52 -10.26 16.08 -49.82
CA PRO A 52 -10.25 15.46 -48.49
C PRO A 52 -8.93 15.60 -47.73
N ASP A 53 -7.83 15.77 -48.45
CA ASP A 53 -6.48 15.92 -47.90
C ASP A 53 -6.13 17.40 -47.58
N ASP A 54 -7.06 18.34 -47.79
CA ASP A 54 -6.85 19.75 -47.45
C ASP A 54 -6.79 19.94 -45.91
N PRO A 55 -5.78 20.66 -45.37
CA PRO A 55 -5.65 20.92 -43.93
C PRO A 55 -6.87 21.62 -43.30
N ALA A 56 -7.73 22.29 -44.10
CA ALA A 56 -8.98 22.86 -43.64
C ALA A 56 -10.01 21.81 -43.20
N VAL A 57 -9.95 20.57 -43.72
CA VAL A 57 -10.84 19.43 -43.38
C VAL A 57 -10.35 18.66 -42.14
N SER A 58 -9.58 19.32 -41.28
CA SER A 58 -9.07 18.73 -40.04
C SER A 58 -10.10 18.82 -38.90
N PRO A 59 -10.32 17.74 -38.12
CA PRO A 59 -11.20 17.78 -36.95
C PRO A 59 -10.71 18.76 -35.87
N LEU A 60 -9.43 19.17 -35.92
CA LEU A 60 -8.84 20.12 -34.98
C LEU A 60 -9.37 21.55 -35.10
N ASN A 61 -10.04 21.89 -36.20
CA ASN A 61 -10.59 23.23 -36.44
C ASN A 61 -11.87 23.50 -35.63
N LEU A 62 -12.46 22.47 -35.02
CA LEU A 62 -13.69 22.57 -34.23
C LEU A 62 -13.38 22.93 -32.77
N LEU A 63 -14.06 23.96 -32.24
CA LEU A 63 -13.87 24.43 -30.87
C LEU A 63 -14.10 23.33 -29.81
N HIS A 64 -15.09 22.48 -30.00
CA HIS A 64 -15.35 21.38 -29.07
C HIS A 64 -14.21 20.36 -29.04
N VAL A 65 -13.57 20.09 -30.18
CA VAL A 65 -12.40 19.20 -30.27
C VAL A 65 -11.21 19.82 -29.55
N TRP A 66 -11.01 21.13 -29.67
CA TRP A 66 -9.99 21.86 -28.93
C TRP A 66 -10.22 21.81 -27.42
N ASN A 67 -11.46 22.05 -26.96
CA ASN A 67 -11.83 21.96 -25.55
C ASN A 67 -11.56 20.57 -24.96
N PHE A 68 -11.88 19.49 -25.70
CA PHE A 68 -11.58 18.12 -25.27
C PHE A 68 -10.08 17.85 -25.19
N ARG A 69 -9.28 18.41 -26.11
CA ARG A 69 -7.82 18.30 -26.05
C ARG A 69 -7.24 19.04 -24.85
N LEU A 70 -7.74 20.24 -24.55
CA LEU A 70 -7.37 20.99 -23.34
C LEU A 70 -7.75 20.22 -22.06
N PHE A 71 -8.96 19.64 -22.04
CA PHE A 71 -9.43 18.80 -20.94
C PHE A 71 -8.49 17.63 -20.64
N LEU A 72 -7.99 16.93 -21.67
CA LEU A 72 -7.01 15.86 -21.48
C LEU A 72 -5.70 16.37 -20.86
N TRP A 73 -5.19 17.52 -21.29
CA TRP A 73 -4.00 18.13 -20.69
C TRP A 73 -4.20 18.52 -19.23
N ILE A 74 -5.38 19.04 -18.88
CA ILE A 74 -5.74 19.32 -17.48
C ILE A 74 -5.75 18.02 -16.68
N PHE A 75 -6.33 16.94 -17.22
CA PHE A 75 -6.33 15.62 -16.57
C PHE A 75 -4.93 15.04 -16.39
N VAL A 76 -4.03 15.22 -17.36
CA VAL A 76 -2.61 14.87 -17.20
C VAL A 76 -1.99 15.68 -16.07
N GLY A 77 -2.24 16.98 -16.01
CA GLY A 77 -1.75 17.85 -14.92
C GLY A 77 -2.22 17.39 -13.54
N ILE A 78 -3.52 17.09 -13.40
CA ILE A 78 -4.12 16.53 -12.17
C ILE A 78 -3.48 15.17 -11.84
N GLY A 79 -3.32 14.29 -12.82
CA GLY A 79 -2.70 12.98 -12.65
C GLY A 79 -1.25 13.09 -12.17
N CYS A 80 -0.44 13.97 -12.77
CA CYS A 80 0.95 14.20 -12.34
C CYS A 80 1.04 14.75 -10.92
N LEU A 81 0.16 15.68 -10.55
CA LEU A 81 0.07 16.19 -9.18
C LEU A 81 -0.29 15.07 -8.20
N TRP A 82 -1.30 14.27 -8.54
CA TRP A 82 -1.74 13.13 -7.73
C TRP A 82 -0.63 12.07 -7.57
N ALA A 83 0.05 11.71 -8.66
CA ALA A 83 1.17 10.77 -8.64
C ALA A 83 2.33 11.29 -7.76
N THR A 84 2.63 12.59 -7.82
CA THR A 84 3.66 13.21 -6.97
C THR A 84 3.28 13.14 -5.50
N ILE A 85 2.02 13.44 -5.16
CA ILE A 85 1.50 13.34 -3.79
C ILE A 85 1.61 11.88 -3.30
N LEU A 86 1.17 10.91 -4.09
CA LEU A 86 1.25 9.48 -3.73
C LEU A 86 2.70 9.00 -3.59
N PHE A 87 3.59 9.44 -4.48
CA PHE A 87 5.02 9.12 -4.41
C PHE A 87 5.65 9.65 -3.11
N VAL A 88 5.42 10.92 -2.77
CA VAL A 88 5.90 11.50 -1.50
C VAL A 88 5.30 10.75 -0.32
N ASN A 89 4.00 10.46 -0.35
CA ASN A 89 3.29 9.75 0.71
C ASN A 89 3.84 8.33 0.99
N GLY A 90 4.44 7.69 -0.02
CA GLY A 90 5.12 6.41 0.14
C GLY A 90 6.32 6.45 1.09
N PHE A 91 7.05 7.58 1.10
CA PHE A 91 8.25 7.76 1.93
C PHE A 91 8.02 8.59 3.18
N VAL A 92 7.11 9.56 3.12
CA VAL A 92 6.75 10.43 4.25
C VAL A 92 5.25 10.58 4.24
N THR A 93 4.57 10.06 5.26
CA THR A 93 3.12 10.11 5.28
C THR A 93 2.63 11.54 5.43
N ILE A 94 1.85 12.00 4.44
CA ILE A 94 1.26 13.33 4.41
C ILE A 94 0.04 13.31 5.34
N PRO A 95 -0.08 14.25 6.29
CA PRO A 95 -1.30 14.43 7.07
C PRO A 95 -2.52 14.50 6.15
N PHE A 96 -3.63 13.86 6.54
CA PHE A 96 -4.87 13.72 5.75
C PHE A 96 -4.87 12.65 4.64
N ILE A 97 -3.72 12.15 4.17
CA ILE A 97 -3.65 11.11 3.13
C ILE A 97 -3.09 9.81 3.74
N VAL A 98 -3.92 9.13 4.53
CA VAL A 98 -3.53 7.87 5.18
C VAL A 98 -3.77 6.69 4.24
N LEU A 99 -2.69 6.12 3.73
CA LEU A 99 -2.71 4.87 2.97
C LEU A 99 -2.55 3.69 3.93
N LYS A 100 -3.62 2.89 4.11
CA LYS A 100 -3.58 1.61 4.85
C LYS A 100 -2.92 0.50 4.03
N THR A 101 -2.98 0.65 2.71
CA THR A 101 -2.30 -0.20 1.74
C THR A 101 -0.83 0.22 1.58
N SER A 102 -0.15 -0.45 0.67
CA SER A 102 1.22 -0.08 0.32
C SER A 102 1.35 1.32 -0.31
N GLY A 103 0.35 1.81 -1.05
CA GLY A 103 0.50 2.97 -1.92
C GLY A 103 1.08 2.68 -3.31
N PHE A 104 1.67 1.50 -3.55
CA PHE A 104 2.21 1.14 -4.86
C PHE A 104 1.10 0.95 -5.90
N LEU A 105 -0.02 0.31 -5.52
CA LEU A 105 -1.14 0.14 -6.44
C LEU A 105 -1.72 1.49 -6.86
N GLU A 106 -1.92 2.40 -5.92
CA GLU A 106 -2.47 3.72 -6.18
C GLU A 106 -1.52 4.53 -7.09
N LEU A 107 -0.22 4.43 -6.86
CA LEU A 107 0.79 5.04 -7.71
C LEU A 107 0.77 4.46 -9.13
N ASP A 108 0.76 3.13 -9.27
CA ASP A 108 0.76 2.44 -10.56
C ASP A 108 -0.49 2.74 -11.38
N LEU A 109 -1.68 2.70 -10.76
CA LEU A 109 -2.93 3.06 -11.42
C LEU A 109 -2.90 4.50 -11.94
N THR A 110 -2.33 5.43 -11.15
CA THR A 110 -2.18 6.83 -11.55
C THR A 110 -1.18 6.98 -12.70
N ILE A 111 -0.04 6.28 -12.66
CA ILE A 111 0.95 6.28 -13.74
C ILE A 111 0.34 5.72 -15.03
N LEU A 112 -0.38 4.61 -14.96
CA LEU A 112 -1.07 4.01 -16.11
C LEU A 112 -2.18 4.94 -16.65
N ALA A 113 -2.89 5.65 -15.78
CA ALA A 113 -3.85 6.67 -16.18
C ALA A 113 -3.17 7.81 -16.97
N ILE A 114 -2.03 8.31 -16.48
CA ILE A 114 -1.23 9.35 -17.17
C ILE A 114 -0.75 8.84 -18.53
N ILE A 115 -0.21 7.62 -18.60
CA ILE A 115 0.23 7.00 -19.86
C ILE A 115 -0.93 6.89 -20.84
N SER A 116 -2.12 6.43 -20.39
CA SER A 116 -3.32 6.35 -21.22
C SER A 116 -3.73 7.72 -21.76
N LEU A 117 -3.73 8.76 -20.92
CA LEU A 117 -4.04 10.13 -21.32
C LEU A 117 -3.04 10.67 -22.34
N LEU A 118 -1.74 10.48 -22.12
CA LEU A 118 -0.68 10.89 -23.04
C LEU A 118 -0.77 10.18 -24.39
N LEU A 119 -1.04 8.87 -24.40
CA LEU A 119 -1.28 8.12 -25.63
C LEU A 119 -2.55 8.58 -26.35
N GLY A 120 -3.59 8.95 -25.61
CA GLY A 120 -4.81 9.58 -26.15
C GLY A 120 -4.53 10.93 -26.82
N ILE A 121 -3.68 11.76 -26.23
CA ILE A 121 -3.26 13.05 -26.79
C ILE A 121 -2.36 12.85 -28.03
N PHE A 122 -1.41 11.91 -27.97
CA PHE A 122 -0.50 11.63 -29.10
C PHE A 122 -1.24 11.13 -30.34
N ASN A 123 -2.27 10.32 -30.13
CA ASN A 123 -3.05 9.69 -31.20
C ASN A 123 -4.39 10.39 -31.49
N PHE A 124 -4.55 11.61 -30.99
CA PHE A 124 -5.80 12.34 -30.99
C PHE A 124 -6.47 12.49 -32.37
N THR A 125 -5.70 12.49 -33.46
CA THR A 125 -6.22 12.76 -34.82
C THR A 125 -6.70 11.54 -35.60
N VAL A 126 -6.32 10.31 -35.20
CA VAL A 126 -6.62 9.10 -35.97
C VAL A 126 -7.36 8.08 -35.09
N PRO A 127 -8.70 8.08 -35.10
CA PRO A 127 -9.47 7.12 -34.31
C PRO A 127 -9.35 5.70 -34.88
N SER A 128 -9.20 4.72 -33.99
CA SER A 128 -9.13 3.28 -34.32
C SER A 128 -10.26 2.51 -33.62
N GLU A 129 -10.99 1.67 -34.36
CA GLU A 129 -12.03 0.80 -33.79
C GLU A 129 -11.45 -0.21 -32.79
N ALA A 130 -10.25 -0.72 -33.05
CA ALA A 130 -9.57 -1.63 -32.14
C ALA A 130 -9.25 -0.94 -30.80
N GLN A 131 -8.82 0.32 -30.84
CA GLN A 131 -8.57 1.11 -29.63
C GLN A 131 -9.86 1.35 -28.84
N LEU A 132 -10.98 1.60 -29.52
CA LEU A 132 -12.30 1.74 -28.88
C LEU A 132 -12.70 0.47 -28.14
N ASN A 133 -12.56 -0.70 -28.78
CA ASN A 133 -12.88 -2.00 -28.16
C ASN A 133 -12.01 -2.27 -26.93
N ILE A 134 -10.71 -1.96 -27.00
CA ILE A 134 -9.81 -2.03 -25.84
C ILE A 134 -10.29 -1.06 -24.75
N GLY A 135 -10.66 0.17 -25.10
CA GLY A 135 -11.17 1.17 -24.17
C GLY A 135 -12.44 0.72 -23.43
N TYR A 136 -13.41 0.12 -24.15
CA TYR A 136 -14.62 -0.44 -23.53
C TYR A 136 -14.29 -1.59 -22.58
N PHE A 137 -13.40 -2.50 -22.99
CA PHE A 137 -12.98 -3.62 -22.17
C PHE A 137 -12.29 -3.15 -20.87
N LEU A 138 -11.32 -2.24 -20.97
CA LEU A 138 -10.61 -1.69 -19.81
C LEU A 138 -11.51 -0.85 -18.91
N GLY A 139 -12.40 -0.04 -19.49
CA GLY A 139 -13.41 0.71 -18.75
C GLY A 139 -14.34 -0.21 -17.97
N GLY A 140 -14.76 -1.34 -18.57
CA GLY A 140 -15.55 -2.36 -17.91
C GLY A 140 -14.83 -3.02 -16.74
N GLN A 141 -13.55 -3.38 -16.91
CA GLN A 141 -12.73 -3.95 -15.83
C GLN A 141 -12.58 -2.98 -14.64
N LEU A 142 -12.23 -1.72 -14.90
CA LEU A 142 -12.06 -0.70 -13.86
C LEU A 142 -13.39 -0.36 -13.17
N ALA A 143 -14.50 -0.31 -13.91
CA ALA A 143 -15.83 -0.11 -13.33
C ALA A 143 -16.24 -1.28 -12.42
N PHE A 144 -15.96 -2.52 -12.84
CA PHE A 144 -16.21 -3.70 -12.03
C PHE A 144 -15.33 -3.74 -10.78
N GLN A 145 -14.05 -3.37 -10.89
CA GLN A 145 -13.15 -3.24 -9.75
C GLN A 145 -13.64 -2.18 -8.75
N LEU A 146 -14.08 -1.02 -9.24
CA LEU A 146 -14.65 0.05 -8.41
C LEU A 146 -15.92 -0.43 -7.72
N LEU A 147 -16.81 -1.14 -8.44
CA LEU A 147 -18.03 -1.72 -7.90
C LEU A 147 -17.73 -2.70 -6.77
N LEU A 148 -16.83 -3.67 -6.99
CA LEU A 148 -16.46 -4.65 -5.96
C LEU A 148 -15.85 -3.98 -4.73
N THR A 149 -14.98 -2.99 -4.93
CA THR A 149 -14.36 -2.22 -3.84
C THR A 149 -15.42 -1.46 -3.02
N LEU A 150 -16.45 -0.93 -3.68
CA LEU A 150 -17.56 -0.26 -2.99
C LEU A 150 -18.49 -1.27 -2.31
N VAL A 151 -18.87 -2.37 -2.95
CA VAL A 151 -19.85 -3.33 -2.42
C VAL A 151 -19.29 -4.12 -1.25
N ILE A 152 -18.02 -4.56 -1.31
CA ILE A 152 -17.42 -5.42 -0.30
C ILE A 152 -16.87 -4.55 0.85
N PRO A 153 -17.44 -4.60 2.07
CA PRO A 153 -17.05 -3.71 3.17
C PRO A 153 -15.58 -3.85 3.55
N HIS A 154 -15.06 -5.08 3.55
CA HIS A 154 -13.65 -5.35 3.85
C HIS A 154 -12.71 -4.65 2.87
N LEU A 155 -12.98 -4.73 1.56
CA LEU A 155 -12.16 -4.05 0.54
C LEU A 155 -12.26 -2.53 0.65
N ARG A 156 -13.46 -2.02 0.97
CA ARG A 156 -13.68 -0.58 1.20
C ARG A 156 -12.82 -0.05 2.35
N ILE A 157 -12.75 -0.79 3.46
CA ILE A 157 -11.94 -0.43 4.62
C ILE A 157 -10.44 -0.54 4.29
N TYR A 158 -10.04 -1.58 3.56
CA TYR A 158 -8.66 -1.84 3.18
C TYR A 158 -8.09 -0.78 2.22
N TYR A 159 -8.77 -0.48 1.10
CA TYR A 159 -8.33 0.53 0.13
C TYR A 159 -8.50 1.97 0.60
N ASN A 160 -9.36 2.19 1.61
CA ASN A 160 -9.71 3.50 2.13
C ASN A 160 -10.27 4.44 1.01
N VAL A 161 -10.63 5.66 1.39
CA VAL A 161 -11.16 6.68 0.46
C VAL A 161 -10.14 7.02 -0.63
N ILE A 162 -8.85 7.05 -0.30
CA ILE A 162 -7.77 7.40 -1.24
C ILE A 162 -7.65 6.39 -2.38
N GLY A 163 -7.74 5.09 -2.09
CA GLY A 163 -7.75 4.05 -3.11
C GLY A 163 -8.97 4.15 -4.01
N ILE A 164 -10.15 4.39 -3.44
CA ILE A 164 -11.41 4.56 -4.19
C ILE A 164 -11.32 5.77 -5.14
N ILE A 165 -10.84 6.92 -4.67
CA ILE A 165 -10.63 8.12 -5.50
C ILE A 165 -9.67 7.81 -6.65
N THR A 166 -8.59 7.08 -6.37
CA THR A 166 -7.58 6.74 -7.39
C THR A 166 -8.14 5.80 -8.46
N ILE A 167 -8.90 4.77 -8.07
CA ILE A 167 -9.58 3.87 -9.02
C ILE A 167 -10.60 4.65 -9.86
N ALA A 168 -11.40 5.52 -9.23
CA ALA A 168 -12.38 6.35 -9.93
C ALA A 168 -11.72 7.34 -10.91
N PHE A 169 -10.64 8.00 -10.51
CA PHE A 169 -9.85 8.87 -11.39
C PHE A 169 -9.28 8.09 -12.59
N THR A 170 -8.74 6.90 -12.34
CA THR A 170 -8.20 6.02 -13.37
C THR A 170 -9.28 5.60 -14.37
N LEU A 171 -10.47 5.22 -13.89
CA LEU A 171 -11.63 4.92 -14.74
C LEU A 171 -12.00 6.13 -15.62
N LEU A 172 -12.11 7.32 -15.02
CA LEU A 172 -12.43 8.55 -15.76
C LEU A 172 -11.37 8.89 -16.81
N ALA A 173 -10.08 8.75 -16.48
CA ALA A 173 -8.98 9.01 -17.39
C ALA A 173 -8.96 8.03 -18.59
N VAL A 174 -9.15 6.74 -18.32
CA VAL A 174 -9.18 5.69 -19.37
C VAL A 174 -10.41 5.86 -20.27
N VAL A 175 -11.60 6.05 -19.70
CA VAL A 175 -12.83 6.27 -20.48
C VAL A 175 -12.72 7.56 -21.30
N SER A 176 -12.17 8.63 -20.73
CA SER A 176 -11.99 9.89 -21.45
C SER A 176 -11.02 9.75 -22.62
N SER A 177 -9.85 9.14 -22.39
CA SER A 177 -8.78 9.02 -23.41
C SER A 177 -9.06 7.98 -24.49
N LEU A 178 -9.59 6.80 -24.12
CA LEU A 178 -9.74 5.67 -25.06
C LEU A 178 -11.15 5.52 -25.64
N VAL A 179 -12.18 6.10 -25.02
CA VAL A 179 -13.57 5.96 -25.48
C VAL A 179 -14.14 7.30 -25.94
N LEU A 180 -14.22 8.29 -25.06
CA LEU A 180 -14.89 9.56 -25.37
C LEU A 180 -14.17 10.33 -26.48
N VAL A 181 -12.85 10.47 -26.38
CA VAL A 181 -12.06 11.23 -27.36
C VAL A 181 -12.14 10.62 -28.77
N PRO A 182 -11.90 9.31 -28.99
CA PRO A 182 -12.04 8.74 -30.32
C PRO A 182 -13.47 8.86 -30.88
N ILE A 183 -14.52 8.75 -30.05
CA ILE A 183 -15.92 8.96 -30.49
C ILE A 183 -16.13 10.41 -30.93
N VAL A 184 -15.71 11.37 -30.11
CA VAL A 184 -15.88 12.81 -30.41
C VAL A 184 -15.10 13.18 -31.67
N VAL A 185 -13.85 12.75 -31.80
CA VAL A 185 -13.02 13.02 -32.98
C VAL A 185 -13.59 12.34 -34.23
N LYS A 186 -14.07 11.10 -34.13
CA LYS A 186 -14.72 10.40 -35.25
C LYS A 186 -15.98 11.13 -35.73
N ARG A 187 -16.82 11.59 -34.80
CA ARG A 187 -18.02 12.39 -35.12
C ARG A 187 -17.65 13.74 -35.71
N ALA A 188 -16.65 14.43 -35.15
CA ALA A 188 -16.14 15.70 -35.64
C ALA A 188 -15.60 15.59 -37.07
N LYS A 189 -14.77 14.56 -37.34
CA LYS A 189 -14.24 14.28 -38.68
C LYS A 189 -15.36 13.99 -39.68
N TYR A 190 -16.33 13.16 -39.30
CA TYR A 190 -17.51 12.89 -40.14
C TYR A 190 -18.29 14.17 -40.49
N HIS A 191 -18.52 15.05 -39.51
CA HIS A 191 -19.25 16.30 -39.75
C HIS A 191 -18.49 17.28 -40.66
N GLU A 192 -17.16 17.41 -40.50
CA GLU A 192 -16.32 18.26 -41.36
C GLU A 192 -16.21 17.72 -42.79
N GLU A 193 -16.03 16.41 -42.96
CA GLU A 193 -15.95 15.77 -44.29
C GLU A 193 -17.24 15.98 -45.08
N VAL A 194 -18.40 15.74 -44.46
CA VAL A 194 -19.70 15.95 -45.12
C VAL A 194 -19.94 17.43 -45.44
N ARG A 195 -19.50 18.35 -44.57
CA ARG A 195 -19.68 19.79 -44.75
C ARG A 195 -18.81 20.37 -45.86
N LEU A 196 -17.54 19.98 -45.93
CA LEU A 196 -16.53 20.61 -46.81
C LEU A 196 -16.27 19.85 -48.11
N THR A 197 -16.45 18.53 -48.12
CA THR A 197 -16.15 17.68 -49.29
C THR A 197 -17.42 17.03 -49.89
N GLY A 198 -18.55 17.06 -49.17
CA GLY A 198 -19.83 16.49 -49.61
C GLY A 198 -19.88 14.96 -49.64
N ARG A 199 -18.79 14.27 -49.24
CA ARG A 199 -18.68 12.81 -49.16
C ARG A 199 -17.89 12.39 -47.92
N VAL A 200 -18.06 11.15 -47.48
CA VAL A 200 -17.28 10.57 -46.37
C VAL A 200 -16.10 9.82 -46.97
N GLU A 201 -14.88 10.17 -46.56
CA GLU A 201 -13.69 9.51 -47.06
C GLU A 201 -13.36 8.30 -46.19
N THR A 202 -13.36 7.11 -46.80
CA THR A 202 -13.11 5.83 -46.10
C THR A 202 -11.70 5.31 -46.32
N ARG A 203 -10.95 5.89 -47.25
CA ARG A 203 -9.56 5.51 -47.54
C ARG A 203 -8.65 6.01 -46.41
N ARG A 204 -7.69 5.17 -46.04
CA ARG A 204 -6.62 5.53 -45.10
C ARG A 204 -5.29 5.49 -45.81
N THR A 205 -4.47 6.51 -45.61
CA THR A 205 -3.10 6.52 -46.12
C THR A 205 -2.24 5.49 -45.39
N LEU A 206 -1.12 5.05 -46.00
CA LEU A 206 -0.17 4.15 -45.32
C LEU A 206 0.35 4.74 -44.00
N ALA A 207 0.53 6.06 -43.95
CA ALA A 207 0.94 6.77 -42.74
C ALA A 207 -0.12 6.70 -41.63
N GLU A 208 -1.41 6.83 -41.98
CA GLU A 208 -2.51 6.67 -41.02
C GLU A 208 -2.64 5.22 -40.53
N TRP A 209 -2.45 4.24 -41.41
CA TRP A 209 -2.41 2.82 -41.02
C TRP A 209 -1.25 2.52 -40.07
N LEU A 210 -0.05 3.01 -40.37
CA LEU A 210 1.12 2.81 -39.52
C LEU A 210 0.96 3.53 -38.18
N LYS A 211 0.42 4.75 -38.18
CA LYS A 211 0.10 5.49 -36.95
C LYS A 211 -0.93 4.72 -36.12
N ALA A 212 -2.06 4.31 -36.70
CA ALA A 212 -3.12 3.58 -35.99
C ALA A 212 -2.64 2.23 -35.46
N SER A 213 -1.84 1.49 -36.24
CA SER A 213 -1.25 0.21 -35.80
C SER A 213 -0.28 0.42 -34.63
N SER A 214 0.58 1.44 -34.71
CA SER A 214 1.50 1.82 -33.65
C SER A 214 0.75 2.22 -32.37
N THR A 215 -0.32 3.00 -32.49
CA THR A 215 -1.20 3.35 -31.37
C THR A 215 -1.76 2.12 -30.68
N VAL A 216 -2.36 1.20 -31.43
CA VAL A 216 -2.96 -0.02 -30.88
C VAL A 216 -1.90 -0.87 -30.19
N PHE A 217 -0.71 -0.98 -30.78
CA PHE A 217 0.42 -1.69 -30.18
C PHE A 217 0.82 -1.09 -28.82
N PHE A 218 1.06 0.22 -28.75
CA PHE A 218 1.46 0.88 -27.50
C PHE A 218 0.36 0.90 -26.45
N VAL A 219 -0.91 1.12 -26.83
CA VAL A 219 -2.05 1.04 -25.90
C VAL A 219 -2.18 -0.39 -25.37
N THR A 220 -2.01 -1.41 -26.21
CA THR A 220 -2.07 -2.80 -25.76
C THR A 220 -0.93 -3.13 -24.79
N LEU A 221 0.31 -2.80 -25.17
CA LEU A 221 1.52 -3.15 -24.42
C LEU A 221 1.65 -2.37 -23.11
N LEU A 222 1.43 -1.05 -23.13
CA LEU A 222 1.71 -0.17 -21.99
C LEU A 222 0.50 0.08 -21.09
N VAL A 223 -0.71 -0.18 -21.58
CA VAL A 223 -1.95 0.14 -20.85
C VAL A 223 -2.79 -1.12 -20.64
N ALA A 224 -3.20 -1.80 -21.72
CA ALA A 224 -4.13 -2.92 -21.60
C ALA A 224 -3.54 -4.12 -20.85
N VAL A 225 -2.35 -4.57 -21.21
CA VAL A 225 -1.67 -5.69 -20.53
C VAL A 225 -1.45 -5.38 -19.04
N PRO A 226 -0.81 -4.27 -18.64
CA PRO A 226 -0.66 -3.93 -17.22
C PRO A 226 -1.98 -3.85 -16.45
N PHE A 227 -3.01 -3.20 -16.99
CA PHE A 227 -4.32 -3.13 -16.32
C PHE A 227 -4.96 -4.50 -16.15
N THR A 228 -4.91 -5.36 -17.18
CA THR A 228 -5.45 -6.72 -17.06
C THR A 228 -4.72 -7.52 -16.00
N LEU A 229 -3.40 -7.40 -15.91
CA LEU A 229 -2.60 -8.07 -14.88
C LEU A 229 -2.95 -7.54 -13.48
N ILE A 230 -3.06 -6.22 -13.30
CA ILE A 230 -3.49 -5.63 -12.01
C ILE A 230 -4.89 -6.13 -11.63
N PHE A 231 -5.82 -6.17 -12.58
CA PHE A 231 -7.18 -6.65 -12.36
C PHE A 231 -7.22 -8.13 -11.96
N LEU A 232 -6.45 -8.99 -12.64
CA LEU A 232 -6.34 -10.41 -12.27
C LEU A 232 -5.69 -10.59 -10.89
N GLY A 233 -4.68 -9.78 -10.56
CA GLY A 233 -4.08 -9.74 -9.23
C GLY A 233 -5.09 -9.37 -8.15
N PHE A 234 -5.91 -8.34 -8.40
CA PHE A 234 -7.02 -7.95 -7.53
C PHE A 234 -8.02 -9.07 -7.33
N LEU A 235 -8.46 -9.76 -8.39
CA LEU A 235 -9.37 -10.90 -8.27
C LEU A 235 -8.76 -12.04 -7.44
N LEU A 236 -7.47 -12.29 -7.60
CA LEU A 236 -6.75 -13.29 -6.81
C LEU A 236 -6.67 -12.89 -5.32
N ASP A 237 -6.47 -11.61 -5.02
CA ASP A 237 -6.53 -11.10 -3.64
C ASP A 237 -7.92 -11.26 -3.02
N VAL A 238 -8.98 -10.95 -3.77
CA VAL A 238 -10.36 -11.18 -3.31
C VAL A 238 -10.62 -12.66 -3.05
N TYR A 239 -10.16 -13.55 -3.92
CA TYR A 239 -10.31 -14.99 -3.76
C TYR A 239 -9.53 -15.54 -2.55
N ASP A 240 -8.25 -15.16 -2.42
CA ASP A 240 -7.38 -15.65 -1.34
C ASP A 240 -7.88 -15.15 0.02
N THR A 241 -8.26 -13.88 0.12
CA THR A 241 -8.81 -13.32 1.36
C THR A 241 -10.14 -13.99 1.74
N ALA A 242 -11.07 -14.15 0.80
CA ALA A 242 -12.34 -14.82 1.07
C ALA A 242 -12.12 -16.24 1.62
N ARG A 243 -11.22 -17.03 1.01
CA ARG A 243 -10.91 -18.39 1.49
C ARG A 243 -10.27 -18.41 2.87
N LEU A 244 -9.35 -17.50 3.15
CA LEU A 244 -8.63 -17.47 4.42
C LEU A 244 -9.51 -16.99 5.57
N PHE A 245 -10.38 -16.02 5.35
CA PHE A 245 -11.34 -15.56 6.36
C PHE A 245 -12.40 -16.62 6.66
N HIS A 246 -12.92 -17.31 5.65
CA HIS A 246 -13.87 -18.42 5.89
C HIS A 246 -13.21 -19.60 6.60
N GLY A 247 -11.93 -19.90 6.33
CA GLY A 247 -11.18 -20.96 7.01
C GLY A 247 -10.67 -20.61 8.42
N ALA A 248 -10.53 -19.33 8.76
CA ALA A 248 -10.10 -18.89 10.08
C ALA A 248 -11.19 -19.05 11.17
N GLY A 249 -12.44 -19.32 10.76
CA GLY A 249 -13.60 -19.45 11.66
C GLY A 249 -13.67 -20.74 12.48
N GLU A 250 -12.78 -21.73 12.26
CA GLU A 250 -12.92 -23.06 12.88
C GLU A 250 -12.03 -23.32 14.12
N GLY A 251 -11.21 -22.37 14.58
CA GLY A 251 -10.44 -22.65 15.81
C GLY A 251 -9.51 -21.57 16.36
N THR A 252 -9.52 -20.34 15.83
CA THR A 252 -8.60 -19.30 16.30
C THR A 252 -9.27 -17.93 16.39
N ASN A 253 -9.22 -17.32 17.58
CA ASN A 253 -9.79 -15.99 17.87
C ASN A 253 -8.84 -14.87 17.39
N GLY A 254 -8.63 -14.79 16.07
CA GLY A 254 -7.90 -13.68 15.46
C GLY A 254 -8.71 -12.38 15.51
N ILE A 255 -8.09 -11.29 15.94
CA ILE A 255 -8.72 -9.97 16.02
C ILE A 255 -7.90 -8.91 15.28
N PHE A 256 -8.59 -7.94 14.68
CA PHE A 256 -7.98 -6.73 14.13
C PHE A 256 -8.08 -5.63 15.18
N VAL A 257 -6.94 -5.11 15.60
CA VAL A 257 -6.86 -4.06 16.61
C VAL A 257 -6.52 -2.74 15.93
N PRO A 258 -7.40 -1.73 15.97
CA PRO A 258 -7.08 -0.41 15.46
C PRO A 258 -6.06 0.27 16.37
N ILE A 259 -4.98 0.76 15.77
CA ILE A 259 -3.92 1.50 16.45
C ILE A 259 -4.01 2.95 16.03
N GLN A 260 -4.12 3.83 17.01
CA GLN A 260 -4.00 5.27 16.83
C GLN A 260 -2.55 5.66 17.09
N SER A 261 -1.84 6.06 16.03
CA SER A 261 -0.49 6.59 16.22
C SER A 261 -0.55 8.07 16.58
N SER A 262 0.03 8.43 17.73
CA SER A 262 0.27 9.81 18.17
C SER A 262 1.63 10.36 17.70
N SER A 263 2.37 9.61 16.87
CA SER A 263 3.78 9.90 16.55
C SER A 263 4.03 11.20 15.78
N TYR A 264 2.98 11.93 15.38
CA TYR A 264 3.12 13.30 14.90
C TYR A 264 2.70 14.25 16.02
N GLY A 265 3.68 14.88 16.69
CA GLY A 265 3.51 15.85 17.79
C GLY A 265 2.87 17.18 17.37
N ILE A 266 1.91 17.15 16.44
CA ILE A 266 1.07 18.29 16.10
C ILE A 266 -0.26 18.06 16.81
N HIS A 267 -0.64 18.99 17.68
CA HIS A 267 -1.91 19.04 18.43
C HIS A 267 -3.16 19.19 17.54
N THR A 268 -3.22 18.48 16.41
CA THR A 268 -4.40 18.42 15.55
C THR A 268 -4.99 17.01 15.63
N SER A 269 -6.29 16.94 15.85
CA SER A 269 -7.13 15.78 16.14
C SER A 269 -7.19 14.68 15.05
N SER A 270 -6.23 14.63 14.13
CA SER A 270 -6.19 13.67 13.03
C SER A 270 -5.26 12.51 13.36
N TYR A 271 -5.77 11.56 14.13
CA TYR A 271 -5.09 10.32 14.45
C TYR A 271 -4.94 9.43 13.21
N PHE A 272 -3.71 9.03 12.87
CA PHE A 272 -3.49 7.99 11.87
C PHE A 272 -3.95 6.65 12.45
N SER A 273 -4.95 6.02 11.82
CA SER A 273 -5.45 4.70 12.22
C SER A 273 -5.05 3.64 11.22
N TYR A 274 -4.35 2.62 11.70
CA TYR A 274 -4.06 1.38 10.97
C TYR A 274 -4.38 0.20 11.89
N SER A 275 -4.75 -0.93 11.31
CA SER A 275 -5.17 -2.11 12.08
C SER A 275 -4.10 -3.18 12.04
N VAL A 276 -3.76 -3.75 13.20
CA VAL A 276 -2.87 -4.92 13.26
C VAL A 276 -3.64 -6.17 13.59
N TYR A 277 -3.21 -7.28 13.01
CA TYR A 277 -3.75 -8.59 13.26
C TYR A 277 -2.98 -9.26 14.40
N VAL A 278 -3.72 -9.70 15.42
CA VAL A 278 -3.20 -10.47 16.55
C VAL A 278 -4.12 -11.67 16.77
N GLN A 279 -3.51 -12.81 17.09
CA GLN A 279 -4.20 -14.07 17.27
C GLN A 279 -3.57 -14.79 18.44
N CYS A 280 -4.41 -15.21 19.39
CA CYS A 280 -3.98 -16.03 20.51
C CYS A 280 -4.75 -17.36 20.49
N THR A 281 -4.06 -18.43 20.87
CA THR A 281 -4.70 -19.72 21.12
C THR A 281 -5.60 -19.64 22.35
N ALA A 282 -6.50 -20.60 22.48
CA ALA A 282 -7.25 -20.81 23.72
C ALA A 282 -6.28 -21.20 24.86
N GLU A 283 -6.67 -20.85 26.09
CA GLU A 283 -5.92 -21.26 27.27
C GLU A 283 -6.10 -22.76 27.47
N ASN A 284 -5.00 -23.48 27.57
CA ASN A 284 -5.00 -24.93 27.66
C ASN A 284 -5.13 -25.36 29.14
N GLU A 285 -6.33 -25.82 29.53
CA GLU A 285 -6.65 -26.23 30.89
C GLU A 285 -5.90 -27.50 31.35
N ASN A 286 -5.36 -28.28 30.41
CA ASN A 286 -4.62 -29.52 30.71
C ASN A 286 -3.18 -29.28 31.14
N VAL A 287 -2.69 -28.03 31.09
CA VAL A 287 -1.34 -27.68 31.52
C VAL A 287 -1.29 -27.64 33.05
N THR A 288 -0.44 -28.47 33.64
CA THR A 288 -0.33 -28.64 35.10
C THR A 288 0.17 -27.40 35.84
N ASP A 289 0.86 -26.48 35.15
CA ASP A 289 1.36 -25.23 35.71
C ASP A 289 0.46 -24.06 35.29
N SER A 290 -0.48 -23.69 36.17
CA SER A 290 -1.40 -22.58 35.95
C SER A 290 -0.70 -21.21 35.88
N ASN A 291 0.59 -21.13 36.22
CA ASN A 291 1.36 -19.89 36.26
C ASN A 291 2.37 -19.79 35.10
N GLN A 292 2.22 -20.61 34.06
CA GLN A 292 3.08 -20.56 32.87
C GLN A 292 2.84 -19.26 32.07
N PRO A 293 3.91 -18.56 31.65
CA PRO A 293 3.79 -17.32 30.90
C PRO A 293 3.13 -17.53 29.53
N VAL A 294 2.45 -16.50 29.03
CA VAL A 294 1.94 -16.49 27.66
C VAL A 294 3.12 -16.36 26.69
N VAL A 295 3.22 -17.28 25.73
CA VAL A 295 4.28 -17.27 24.73
C VAL A 295 3.93 -16.28 23.63
N LEU A 296 4.76 -15.25 23.42
CA LEU A 296 4.60 -14.27 22.35
C LEU A 296 5.64 -14.49 21.26
N ILE A 297 5.16 -14.57 20.02
CA ILE A 297 5.96 -14.87 18.84
C ILE A 297 6.26 -13.62 18.02
N GLU A 298 7.54 -13.45 17.66
CA GLU A 298 8.05 -12.43 16.74
C GLU A 298 8.86 -13.04 15.59
N SER A 299 8.35 -12.96 14.37
CA SER A 299 8.97 -13.62 13.22
C SER A 299 10.00 -12.75 12.49
N ASP A 300 10.76 -13.32 11.56
CA ASP A 300 11.74 -12.61 10.73
C ASP A 300 11.10 -11.77 9.60
N ASP A 301 11.90 -11.04 8.81
CA ASP A 301 11.47 -10.32 7.60
C ASP A 301 10.99 -11.26 6.47
N ARG A 302 11.35 -12.53 6.54
CA ARG A 302 11.06 -13.54 5.51
C ARG A 302 10.11 -14.64 5.97
N VAL A 303 9.70 -14.67 7.22
CA VAL A 303 8.84 -15.71 7.78
C VAL A 303 7.64 -15.05 8.42
N SER A 304 6.42 -15.52 8.14
CA SER A 304 5.24 -15.00 8.85
C SER A 304 5.18 -15.57 10.26
N SER A 305 4.51 -14.85 11.15
CA SER A 305 4.24 -15.31 12.51
C SER A 305 3.47 -16.64 12.53
N GLN A 306 2.57 -16.86 11.56
CA GLN A 306 1.83 -18.12 11.42
C GLN A 306 2.74 -19.27 10.97
N ALA A 307 3.63 -19.05 9.99
CA ALA A 307 4.57 -20.07 9.54
C ALA A 307 5.59 -20.41 10.64
N PHE A 308 6.02 -19.41 11.42
CA PHE A 308 6.92 -19.62 12.54
C PHE A 308 6.26 -20.43 13.67
N TYR A 309 4.99 -20.15 13.99
CA TYR A 309 4.20 -20.93 14.95
C TYR A 309 4.05 -22.39 14.52
N LYS A 310 3.57 -22.64 13.30
CA LYS A 310 3.37 -24.00 12.74
C LYS A 310 4.67 -24.79 12.59
N GLY A 311 5.80 -24.10 12.42
CA GLY A 311 7.09 -24.76 12.24
C GLY A 311 7.51 -25.63 13.42
N TRP A 312 7.21 -25.20 14.66
CA TRP A 312 7.68 -25.93 15.86
C TRP A 312 6.92 -25.68 17.17
N LEU A 313 6.22 -24.55 17.32
CA LEU A 313 5.50 -24.23 18.56
C LEU A 313 4.12 -24.88 18.63
N GLU A 314 3.48 -25.11 17.48
CA GLU A 314 2.17 -25.78 17.41
C GLU A 314 2.20 -27.16 18.08
N GLU A 315 3.24 -27.95 17.84
CA GLU A 315 3.42 -29.26 18.48
C GLU A 315 3.53 -29.17 20.00
N LEU A 316 4.24 -28.16 20.52
CA LEU A 316 4.35 -27.96 21.97
C LEU A 316 3.02 -27.55 22.60
N TYR A 317 2.19 -26.80 21.88
CA TYR A 317 0.85 -26.44 22.33
C TYR A 317 -0.10 -27.65 22.31
N VAL A 318 -0.10 -28.42 21.22
CA VAL A 318 -0.91 -29.64 21.06
C VAL A 318 -0.52 -30.71 22.08
N ASP A 319 0.78 -30.81 22.40
CA ASP A 319 1.31 -31.71 23.45
C ASP A 319 0.98 -31.24 24.89
N ASN A 320 0.20 -30.17 25.08
CA ASN A 320 -0.11 -29.58 26.38
C ASN A 320 1.14 -29.15 27.18
N LYS A 321 2.22 -28.74 26.50
CA LYS A 321 3.43 -28.20 27.15
C LYS A 321 3.39 -26.68 27.28
N LEU A 322 2.50 -26.01 26.56
CA LEU A 322 2.31 -24.55 26.57
C LEU A 322 0.86 -24.20 26.90
N SER A 323 0.67 -23.30 27.85
CA SER A 323 -0.66 -22.80 28.27
C SER A 323 -1.34 -21.99 27.17
N ARG A 324 -0.64 -21.00 26.62
CA ARG A 324 -1.18 -20.08 25.61
C ARG A 324 -0.09 -19.50 24.74
N VAL A 325 -0.38 -19.41 23.44
CA VAL A 325 0.53 -18.84 22.45
C VAL A 325 -0.18 -17.70 21.71
N CYS A 326 0.47 -16.55 21.64
CA CYS A 326 0.02 -15.39 20.89
C CYS A 326 1.00 -15.10 19.76
N LEU A 327 0.45 -14.95 18.56
CA LEU A 327 1.15 -14.48 17.37
C LEU A 327 0.54 -13.15 16.96
N TRP A 328 1.38 -12.25 16.46
CA TRP A 328 0.93 -11.00 15.91
C TRP A 328 1.67 -10.71 14.62
N ASN A 329 1.02 -9.97 13.73
CA ASN A 329 1.62 -9.56 12.50
C ASN A 329 2.05 -8.09 12.63
N ARG A 330 3.34 -7.83 12.47
CA ARG A 330 3.86 -6.44 12.39
C ARG A 330 3.13 -5.65 11.30
N PRO A 331 3.04 -4.32 11.42
CA PRO A 331 2.40 -3.50 10.40
C PRO A 331 2.98 -3.76 9.00
N GLY A 332 2.10 -3.94 8.02
CA GLY A 332 2.41 -4.30 6.64
C GLY A 332 2.80 -5.75 6.40
N ARG A 333 2.71 -6.65 7.41
CA ARG A 333 2.98 -8.09 7.27
C ARG A 333 1.70 -8.92 7.37
N GLY A 334 1.57 -9.94 6.50
CA GLY A 334 0.39 -10.83 6.48
C GLY A 334 -0.94 -10.06 6.44
N PHE A 335 -1.79 -10.22 7.46
CA PHE A 335 -3.11 -9.55 7.54
C PHE A 335 -3.08 -8.09 8.06
N SER A 336 -1.96 -7.60 8.59
CA SER A 336 -1.90 -6.26 9.19
C SER A 336 -1.81 -5.15 8.13
N ASP A 337 -2.51 -4.04 8.38
CA ASP A 337 -2.40 -2.81 7.59
C ASP A 337 -0.96 -2.25 7.66
N VAL A 338 -0.59 -1.46 6.66
CA VAL A 338 0.72 -0.78 6.63
C VAL A 338 0.70 0.44 7.56
N ALA A 339 1.74 0.58 8.38
CA ALA A 339 1.89 1.76 9.23
C ALA A 339 2.35 3.01 8.43
N PRO A 340 2.00 4.22 8.90
CA PRO A 340 2.56 5.47 8.38
C PRO A 340 4.09 5.50 8.43
N THR A 341 4.72 6.17 7.46
CA THR A 341 6.18 6.40 7.41
C THR A 341 6.50 7.79 7.99
N PRO A 342 7.57 7.96 8.81
CA PRO A 342 8.52 6.95 9.28
C PRO A 342 7.93 6.05 10.38
N PHE A 343 8.31 4.77 10.35
CA PHE A 343 7.91 3.79 11.37
C PHE A 343 9.13 3.40 12.21
N THR A 344 9.10 3.72 13.50
CA THR A 344 10.21 3.48 14.42
C THR A 344 10.04 2.20 15.24
N LEU A 345 11.12 1.77 15.90
CA LEU A 345 11.07 0.61 16.79
C LEU A 345 10.14 0.88 17.99
N ASP A 346 10.11 2.12 18.47
CA ASP A 346 9.22 2.56 19.53
C ASP A 346 7.75 2.46 19.13
N ASP A 347 7.41 2.88 17.90
CA ASP A 347 6.05 2.76 17.37
C ASP A 347 5.60 1.30 17.30
N ALA A 348 6.49 0.41 16.86
CA ALA A 348 6.22 -1.03 16.83
C ALA A 348 5.95 -1.60 18.22
N THR A 349 6.72 -1.21 19.24
CA THR A 349 6.49 -1.67 20.62
C THR A 349 5.18 -1.14 21.21
N ASN A 350 4.82 0.12 20.93
CA ASN A 350 3.57 0.71 21.38
C ASN A 350 2.38 0.01 20.70
N ALA A 351 2.50 -0.22 19.39
CA ALA A 351 1.53 -0.97 18.60
C ALA A 351 1.28 -2.38 19.15
N LEU A 352 2.37 -3.11 19.45
CA LEU A 352 2.30 -4.43 20.05
C LEU A 352 1.65 -4.40 21.43
N THR A 353 1.98 -3.42 22.27
CA THR A 353 1.39 -3.27 23.61
C THR A 353 -0.13 -3.09 23.55
N ILE A 354 -0.61 -2.22 22.65
CA ILE A 354 -2.04 -2.00 22.41
C ILE A 354 -2.70 -3.28 21.89
N ALA A 355 -2.07 -3.95 20.92
CA ALA A 355 -2.59 -5.19 20.33
C ALA A 355 -2.72 -6.33 21.36
N LEU A 356 -1.72 -6.52 22.22
CA LEU A 356 -1.75 -7.54 23.27
C LEU A 356 -2.78 -7.22 24.35
N THR A 357 -2.87 -5.94 24.72
CA THR A 357 -3.90 -5.50 25.68
C THR A 357 -5.28 -5.87 25.15
N ALA A 358 -5.59 -5.58 23.88
CA ALA A 358 -6.86 -5.97 23.27
C ALA A 358 -7.06 -7.49 23.20
N ALA A 359 -6.04 -8.25 22.82
CA ALA A 359 -6.13 -9.69 22.57
C ALA A 359 -6.27 -10.52 23.86
N LEU A 360 -5.69 -10.05 24.96
CA LEU A 360 -5.68 -10.77 26.23
C LEU A 360 -6.91 -10.46 27.10
N LEU A 361 -7.68 -9.42 26.80
CA LEU A 361 -8.91 -9.10 27.54
C LEU A 361 -9.90 -10.29 27.57
N PRO A 362 -10.64 -10.49 28.69
CA PRO A 362 -11.62 -11.57 28.82
C PRO A 362 -12.71 -11.50 27.74
N GLU A 363 -13.19 -12.64 27.23
CA GLU A 363 -14.25 -12.72 26.19
C GLU A 363 -15.52 -11.94 26.51
N ASN A 364 -15.82 -11.75 27.79
CA ASN A 364 -17.01 -11.04 28.25
C ASN A 364 -16.84 -9.51 28.34
N SER A 365 -15.66 -8.95 28.05
CA SER A 365 -15.48 -7.50 28.04
C SER A 365 -16.01 -6.90 26.74
N THR A 366 -16.92 -5.93 26.86
CA THR A 366 -17.49 -5.17 25.73
C THR A 366 -16.45 -4.38 24.92
N ASP A 367 -15.23 -4.25 25.45
CA ASP A 367 -14.14 -3.44 24.89
C ASP A 367 -13.17 -4.25 24.00
N LYS A 368 -13.51 -5.50 23.65
CA LYS A 368 -12.74 -6.34 22.73
C LYS A 368 -12.69 -5.74 21.32
N GLY A 369 -11.73 -4.85 21.10
CA GLY A 369 -11.51 -4.14 19.84
C GLY A 369 -11.21 -2.66 20.00
N ALA A 370 -11.39 -2.09 21.19
CA ALA A 370 -11.11 -0.69 21.51
C ALA A 370 -10.16 -0.62 22.72
N ALA A 371 -8.95 -1.16 22.58
CA ALA A 371 -7.93 -1.02 23.62
C ALA A 371 -7.44 0.44 23.68
N SER A 372 -7.81 1.16 24.73
CA SER A 372 -7.21 2.44 25.10
C SER A 372 -6.06 2.21 26.09
N THR A 373 -5.18 3.20 26.24
CA THR A 373 -4.08 3.20 27.23
C THR A 373 -4.56 2.97 28.67
N ASP A 374 -5.84 3.18 28.97
CA ASP A 374 -6.42 2.99 30.31
C ASP A 374 -6.71 1.51 30.64
N SER A 375 -6.76 0.63 29.64
CA SER A 375 -6.90 -0.83 29.80
C SER A 375 -5.57 -1.54 30.15
N ALA A 376 -4.47 -0.79 30.32
CA ALA A 376 -3.13 -1.31 30.56
C ALA A 376 -3.00 -2.14 31.85
N GLY A 377 -3.94 -2.02 32.81
CA GLY A 377 -3.92 -2.80 34.05
C GLY A 377 -4.07 -4.31 33.87
N PHE A 378 -4.73 -4.77 32.80
CA PHE A 378 -4.88 -6.22 32.55
C PHE A 378 -3.58 -6.87 32.05
N PHE A 379 -2.82 -6.14 31.24
CA PHE A 379 -1.49 -6.56 30.77
C PHE A 379 -0.49 -6.68 31.94
N GLN A 380 -0.64 -5.86 32.99
CA GLN A 380 0.30 -5.83 34.12
C GLN A 380 0.30 -7.10 34.98
N ASN A 381 -0.77 -7.90 34.96
CA ASN A 381 -0.90 -9.11 35.80
C ASN A 381 -0.48 -10.41 35.11
N ARG A 382 -0.04 -10.38 33.84
CA ARG A 382 0.40 -11.58 33.11
C ARG A 382 1.89 -11.52 32.78
N THR A 383 2.54 -12.67 32.91
CA THR A 383 3.93 -12.85 32.48
C THR A 383 4.01 -13.34 31.04
N LEU A 384 5.02 -12.88 30.31
CA LEU A 384 5.25 -13.17 28.90
C LEU A 384 6.58 -13.88 28.69
N ALA A 385 6.58 -14.90 27.85
CA ALA A 385 7.79 -15.51 27.32
C ALA A 385 7.95 -15.10 25.86
N LEU A 386 8.98 -14.31 25.56
CA LEU A 386 9.21 -13.80 24.21
C LEU A 386 10.06 -14.77 23.41
N VAL A 387 9.58 -15.14 22.24
CA VAL A 387 10.28 -16.01 21.31
C VAL A 387 10.37 -15.34 19.95
N SER A 388 11.58 -15.16 19.47
CA SER A 388 11.82 -14.34 18.28
C SER A 388 12.80 -14.97 17.31
N HIS A 389 12.64 -14.66 16.04
CA HIS A 389 13.51 -15.15 14.97
C HIS A 389 14.03 -14.02 14.08
N GLY A 390 15.32 -14.07 13.74
CA GLY A 390 15.94 -13.17 12.78
C GLY A 390 15.76 -11.69 13.15
N LEU A 391 15.13 -10.91 12.27
CA LEU A 391 14.81 -9.50 12.52
C LEU A 391 13.82 -9.29 13.67
N GLY A 392 12.96 -10.29 13.94
CA GLY A 392 12.02 -10.27 15.07
C GLY A 392 12.73 -10.05 16.41
N SER A 393 14.00 -10.48 16.55
CA SER A 393 14.77 -10.27 17.77
C SER A 393 14.99 -8.81 18.12
N VAL A 394 15.04 -7.93 17.12
CA VAL A 394 15.18 -6.48 17.36
C VAL A 394 13.92 -5.92 18.00
N TYR A 395 12.75 -6.32 17.50
CA TYR A 395 11.45 -5.92 18.03
C TYR A 395 11.21 -6.49 19.43
N SER A 396 11.52 -7.77 19.65
CA SER A 396 11.38 -8.41 20.97
C SER A 396 12.27 -7.77 22.03
N ARG A 397 13.53 -7.44 21.69
CA ARG A 397 14.42 -6.71 22.61
C ARG A 397 13.84 -5.36 22.99
N ALA A 398 13.36 -4.60 22.01
CA ALA A 398 12.76 -3.29 22.28
C ALA A 398 11.53 -3.39 23.17
N PHE A 399 10.66 -4.37 22.89
CA PHE A 399 9.48 -4.63 23.71
C PHE A 399 9.87 -5.03 25.13
N ALA A 400 10.83 -5.95 25.29
CA ALA A 400 11.34 -6.37 26.60
C ALA A 400 11.97 -5.22 27.40
N SER A 401 12.64 -4.26 26.74
CA SER A 401 13.20 -3.11 27.45
C SER A 401 12.14 -2.17 28.03
N LYS A 402 10.94 -2.11 27.43
CA LYS A 402 9.83 -1.29 27.94
C LYS A 402 8.99 -2.02 28.99
N HIS A 403 8.93 -3.35 28.88
CA HIS A 403 8.08 -4.22 29.71
C HIS A 403 8.90 -5.26 30.46
N SER A 404 10.02 -4.82 31.05
CA SER A 404 10.98 -5.73 31.69
C SER A 404 10.40 -6.51 32.87
N THR A 405 9.38 -5.95 33.53
CA THR A 405 8.70 -6.60 34.66
C THR A 405 7.69 -7.66 34.22
N GLN A 406 7.09 -7.53 33.03
CA GLN A 406 6.14 -8.50 32.49
C GLN A 406 6.84 -9.62 31.70
N VAL A 407 8.05 -9.39 31.20
CA VAL A 407 8.79 -10.39 30.42
C VAL A 407 9.55 -11.34 31.33
N GLN A 408 9.08 -12.58 31.41
CA GLN A 408 9.69 -13.64 32.21
C GLN A 408 10.91 -14.26 31.54
N SER A 409 10.93 -14.39 30.22
CA SER A 409 12.07 -14.98 29.49
C SER A 409 12.17 -14.45 28.06
N LEU A 410 13.39 -14.50 27.52
CA LEU A 410 13.72 -14.05 26.17
C LEU A 410 14.48 -15.15 25.42
N THR A 411 13.88 -15.70 24.36
CA THR A 411 14.50 -16.68 23.46
C THR A 411 14.71 -16.04 22.09
N LEU A 412 15.97 -15.94 21.66
CA LEU A 412 16.37 -15.32 20.40
C LEU A 412 16.95 -16.37 19.44
N ILE A 413 16.27 -16.60 18.31
CA ILE A 413 16.65 -17.60 17.31
C ILE A 413 17.27 -16.90 16.09
N ASP A 414 18.50 -17.28 15.79
CA ASP A 414 19.41 -16.69 14.79
C ASP A 414 19.30 -15.15 14.69
N PRO A 415 19.40 -14.43 15.83
CA PRO A 415 19.06 -13.00 15.91
C PRO A 415 20.04 -12.11 15.15
N ILE A 416 19.56 -10.93 14.74
CA ILE A 416 20.40 -9.92 14.09
C ILE A 416 20.96 -8.95 15.12
N HIS A 417 22.29 -8.79 15.12
CA HIS A 417 23.00 -7.83 15.98
C HIS A 417 22.94 -6.39 15.44
N GLU A 418 22.90 -5.39 16.33
CA GLU A 418 22.77 -3.95 16.02
C GLU A 418 23.81 -3.45 15.00
N LYS A 419 25.07 -3.89 15.11
CA LYS A 419 26.17 -3.51 14.21
C LYS A 419 25.98 -4.05 12.79
N LEU A 420 25.17 -5.11 12.62
CA LEU A 420 24.90 -5.71 11.32
C LEU A 420 23.73 -5.06 10.59
N LEU A 421 22.87 -4.28 11.26
CA LEU A 421 21.66 -3.72 10.67
C LEU A 421 21.94 -2.83 9.46
N LEU A 422 22.91 -1.92 9.55
CA LEU A 422 23.30 -1.06 8.43
C LEU A 422 23.82 -1.87 7.24
N ARG A 423 24.62 -2.91 7.50
CA ARG A 423 25.23 -3.74 6.45
C ARG A 423 24.24 -4.71 5.81
N TYR A 424 23.28 -5.24 6.58
CA TYR A 424 22.33 -6.26 6.14
C TYR A 424 21.05 -5.66 5.55
N LEU A 425 20.50 -4.64 6.21
CA LEU A 425 19.26 -3.95 5.80
C LEU A 425 19.60 -2.67 5.05
N GLY A 426 20.38 -1.78 5.65
CA GLY A 426 20.57 -0.38 5.22
C GLY A 426 21.34 -0.14 3.92
N ARG A 427 21.55 -1.13 3.03
CA ARG A 427 22.22 -0.88 1.74
C ARG A 427 21.31 -0.07 0.80
N PRO A 428 21.73 1.09 0.26
CA PRO A 428 20.89 1.90 -0.63
C PRO A 428 20.46 1.16 -1.90
N SER A 429 21.35 0.35 -2.50
CA SER A 429 21.02 -0.46 -3.68
C SER A 429 19.94 -1.49 -3.40
N ARG A 430 19.92 -2.07 -2.19
CA ARG A 430 18.83 -2.95 -1.74
C ARG A 430 17.52 -2.18 -1.62
N GLY A 431 17.53 -0.98 -1.03
CA GLY A 431 16.36 -0.12 -0.92
C GLY A 431 15.76 0.25 -2.29
N PHE A 432 16.59 0.69 -3.23
CA PHE A 432 16.16 0.98 -4.60
C PHE A 432 15.57 -0.25 -5.30
N LEU A 433 16.21 -1.42 -5.17
CA LEU A 433 15.67 -2.66 -5.70
C LEU A 433 14.32 -3.00 -5.07
N ILE A 434 14.17 -2.91 -3.74
CA ILE A 434 12.88 -3.18 -3.07
C ILE A 434 11.80 -2.22 -3.57
N TRP A 435 12.11 -0.93 -3.70
CA TRP A 435 11.18 0.06 -4.24
C TRP A 435 10.76 -0.25 -5.68
N LEU A 436 11.72 -0.61 -6.55
CA LEU A 436 11.44 -1.01 -7.94
C LEU A 436 10.59 -2.28 -8.00
N HIS A 437 10.87 -3.27 -7.15
CA HIS A 437 10.01 -4.45 -7.02
C HIS A 437 8.62 -4.08 -6.49
N GLY A 438 8.53 -3.09 -5.60
CA GLY A 438 7.27 -2.50 -5.13
C GLY A 438 6.45 -1.95 -6.27
N LEU A 439 7.05 -1.16 -7.16
CA LEU A 439 6.41 -0.58 -8.36
C LEU A 439 5.97 -1.64 -9.40
N LEU A 440 6.55 -2.83 -9.38
CA LEU A 440 6.15 -3.93 -10.27
C LEU A 440 5.22 -4.94 -9.59
N SER A 441 5.08 -4.86 -8.25
CA SER A 441 4.33 -5.84 -7.47
C SER A 441 2.83 -5.85 -7.75
N PRO A 442 2.15 -4.72 -8.03
CA PRO A 442 0.72 -4.74 -8.38
C PRO A 442 0.40 -5.55 -9.63
N LEU A 443 1.34 -5.67 -10.59
CA LEU A 443 1.18 -6.54 -11.76
C LEU A 443 0.99 -8.02 -11.38
N SER A 444 1.43 -8.42 -10.18
CA SER A 444 1.17 -9.75 -9.60
C SER A 444 1.62 -10.93 -10.48
N ILE A 445 2.60 -10.75 -11.37
CA ILE A 445 3.01 -11.74 -12.38
C ILE A 445 3.39 -13.08 -11.73
N THR A 446 4.22 -13.04 -10.68
CA THR A 446 4.65 -14.25 -9.96
C THR A 446 3.48 -14.97 -9.31
N ARG A 447 2.56 -14.24 -8.69
CA ARG A 447 1.36 -14.81 -8.04
C ARG A 447 0.40 -15.43 -9.04
N GLN A 448 0.23 -14.80 -10.19
CA GLN A 448 -0.60 -15.31 -11.28
C GLN A 448 -0.01 -16.59 -11.89
N LEU A 449 1.31 -16.63 -12.09
CA LEU A 449 2.00 -17.84 -12.55
C LEU A 449 1.88 -18.97 -11.53
N SER A 450 2.04 -18.70 -10.23
CA SER A 450 1.85 -19.70 -9.18
C SER A 450 0.42 -20.26 -9.15
N TRP A 451 -0.58 -19.42 -9.43
CA TRP A 451 -1.97 -19.85 -9.53
C TRP A 451 -2.21 -20.70 -10.78
N LEU A 452 -1.74 -20.26 -11.96
CA LEU A 452 -1.89 -20.97 -13.22
C LEU A 452 -1.24 -22.36 -13.19
N LEU A 453 -0.04 -22.44 -12.61
CA LEU A 453 0.72 -23.68 -12.48
C LEU A 453 0.30 -24.54 -11.28
N HIS A 454 -0.73 -24.13 -10.53
CA HIS A 454 -1.23 -24.83 -9.33
C HIS A 454 -0.15 -25.13 -8.28
N GLN A 455 0.92 -24.33 -8.22
CA GLN A 455 2.06 -24.59 -7.35
C GLN A 455 1.80 -24.18 -5.90
N GLN A 456 0.92 -23.21 -5.66
CA GLN A 456 0.73 -22.62 -4.33
C GLN A 456 -0.73 -22.60 -3.90
N SER A 457 -0.98 -22.92 -2.65
CA SER A 457 -2.26 -22.75 -1.96
C SER A 457 -2.48 -21.29 -1.51
N PRO A 458 -3.72 -20.88 -1.17
CA PRO A 458 -3.99 -19.54 -0.62
C PRO A 458 -3.17 -19.23 0.65
N GLN A 459 -2.94 -20.23 1.50
CA GLN A 459 -2.11 -20.09 2.70
C GLN A 459 -0.63 -19.85 2.36
N GLU A 460 -0.12 -20.48 1.31
CA GLU A 460 1.24 -20.26 0.82
C GLU A 460 1.39 -18.89 0.17
N ARG A 461 0.43 -18.46 -0.64
CA ARG A 461 0.45 -17.12 -1.26
C ARG A 461 0.26 -15.99 -0.27
N TYR A 462 -0.52 -16.22 0.79
CA TYR A 462 -0.91 -15.17 1.73
C TYR A 462 -0.07 -15.14 3.01
N LEU A 463 0.15 -16.31 3.61
CA LEU A 463 0.81 -16.44 4.89
C LEU A 463 2.21 -17.04 4.75
N GLY A 464 2.61 -17.54 3.57
CA GLY A 464 3.91 -18.19 3.41
C GLY A 464 4.08 -19.46 4.23
N ILE A 465 2.98 -20.13 4.57
CA ILE A 465 2.99 -21.43 5.25
C ILE A 465 3.24 -22.49 4.18
N THR A 466 4.47 -22.94 3.97
CA THR A 466 4.77 -23.99 2.98
C THR A 466 4.39 -25.37 3.49
N LYS A 467 3.74 -26.18 2.65
CA LYS A 467 3.41 -27.58 2.98
C LYS A 467 4.58 -28.56 2.80
N SER A 468 5.63 -28.17 2.08
CA SER A 468 6.75 -29.05 1.69
C SER A 468 8.03 -28.72 2.44
N VAL A 469 8.57 -29.70 3.17
CA VAL A 469 9.91 -29.70 3.81
C VAL A 469 11.06 -29.74 2.78
N ASP A 470 10.76 -30.12 1.54
CA ASP A 470 11.75 -30.27 0.47
C ASP A 470 11.99 -28.99 -0.36
N ASP A 471 11.07 -28.02 -0.32
CA ASP A 471 11.19 -26.74 -1.05
C ASP A 471 11.92 -25.62 -0.26
N PHE A 472 12.45 -25.95 0.92
CA PHE A 472 13.09 -24.99 1.82
C PHE A 472 14.40 -24.39 1.31
N ASN A 473 14.95 -24.90 0.20
CA ASN A 473 16.12 -24.33 -0.47
C ASN A 473 15.82 -23.10 -1.33
N GLN A 474 14.55 -22.76 -1.56
CA GLN A 474 14.20 -21.55 -2.32
C GLN A 474 13.81 -20.40 -1.39
N TYR A 475 14.75 -19.47 -1.23
CA TYR A 475 14.65 -18.14 -0.61
C TYR A 475 13.59 -17.20 -1.25
N GLN A 476 12.54 -17.74 -1.87
CA GLN A 476 11.45 -17.02 -2.52
C GLN A 476 10.15 -17.20 -1.73
N LEU A 477 10.18 -16.80 -0.46
CA LEU A 477 8.96 -16.69 0.32
C LEU A 477 8.10 -15.52 -0.23
N PRO A 478 6.76 -15.61 -0.14
CA PRO A 478 5.77 -14.66 -0.70
C PRO A 478 5.98 -13.18 -0.33
N PHE A 479 6.83 -12.91 0.67
CA PHE A 479 7.25 -11.58 1.15
C PHE A 479 7.94 -10.68 0.13
N LYS A 480 8.26 -11.19 -1.07
CA LYS A 480 8.74 -10.40 -2.21
C LYS A 480 7.67 -10.00 -3.21
N THR A 481 6.45 -10.50 -3.06
CA THR A 481 5.40 -10.35 -4.08
C THR A 481 4.30 -9.39 -3.66
N ARG A 482 4.16 -9.13 -2.36
CA ARG A 482 3.09 -8.28 -1.85
C ARG A 482 3.53 -6.84 -1.71
N PRO A 483 2.74 -5.89 -2.22
CA PRO A 483 3.04 -4.48 -2.09
C PRO A 483 3.21 -4.03 -0.62
N SER A 484 2.37 -4.53 0.30
CA SER A 484 2.40 -4.13 1.73
C SER A 484 3.68 -4.58 2.42
N GLU A 485 4.12 -5.81 2.17
CA GLU A 485 5.32 -6.40 2.77
C GLU A 485 6.59 -5.77 2.20
N LEU A 486 6.59 -5.45 0.91
CA LEU A 486 7.66 -4.68 0.27
C LEU A 486 7.78 -3.27 0.86
N LYS A 487 6.65 -2.59 1.13
CA LYS A 487 6.67 -1.30 1.83
C LYS A 487 7.19 -1.42 3.26
N ALA A 488 6.73 -2.40 4.03
CA ALA A 488 7.24 -2.62 5.39
C ALA A 488 8.77 -2.88 5.37
N THR A 489 9.24 -3.71 4.43
CA THR A 489 10.68 -3.99 4.26
C THR A 489 11.46 -2.73 3.85
N LEU A 490 10.85 -1.86 3.01
CA LEU A 490 11.45 -0.58 2.64
C LEU A 490 11.53 0.36 3.84
N GLN A 491 10.51 0.43 4.69
CA GLN A 491 10.52 1.22 5.92
C GLN A 491 11.59 0.74 6.90
N GLU A 492 11.71 -0.58 7.12
CA GLU A 492 12.77 -1.21 7.91
C GLU A 492 14.16 -0.86 7.36
N GLN A 493 14.33 -0.89 6.02
CA GLN A 493 15.58 -0.53 5.36
C GLN A 493 15.95 0.95 5.56
N ILE A 494 14.98 1.87 5.41
CA ILE A 494 15.20 3.31 5.59
C ILE A 494 15.56 3.60 7.06
N SER A 495 14.86 2.96 8.00
CA SER A 495 15.13 3.10 9.45
C SER A 495 16.54 2.60 9.82
N ALA A 496 16.98 1.50 9.20
CA ALA A 496 18.35 1.00 9.37
C ALA A 496 19.40 1.90 8.68
N LEU A 497 19.11 2.43 7.49
CA LEU A 497 20.01 3.32 6.74
C LEU A 497 20.25 4.64 7.50
N ASN A 498 19.20 5.22 8.07
CA ASN A 498 19.28 6.48 8.83
C ASN A 498 19.91 6.31 10.22
N GLY A 499 20.30 5.09 10.61
CA GLY A 499 20.88 4.78 11.93
C GLY A 499 19.88 4.86 13.09
N GLY A 500 18.62 5.23 12.84
CA GLY A 500 17.56 5.34 13.83
C GLY A 500 17.36 4.01 14.57
N MET A 501 17.20 2.91 13.83
CA MET A 501 17.00 1.57 14.39
C MET A 501 18.18 1.13 15.27
N SER A 502 19.42 1.33 14.81
CA SER A 502 20.62 0.97 15.59
C SER A 502 20.74 1.82 16.87
N SER A 503 20.41 3.11 16.80
CA SER A 503 20.48 4.01 17.97
C SER A 503 19.44 3.68 19.04
N GLN A 504 18.21 3.34 18.64
CA GLN A 504 17.15 2.88 19.54
C GLN A 504 17.54 1.55 20.17
N LEU A 505 18.04 0.61 19.37
CA LEU A 505 18.45 -0.71 19.86
C LEU A 505 19.62 -0.61 20.86
N ALA A 506 20.57 0.31 20.64
CA ALA A 506 21.65 0.55 21.61
C ALA A 506 21.14 1.06 22.97
N ARG A 507 20.04 1.85 22.99
CA ARG A 507 19.39 2.28 24.24
C ARG A 507 18.66 1.11 24.91
N THR A 508 17.93 0.33 24.12
CA THR A 508 17.28 -0.92 24.55
C THR A 508 18.26 -1.89 25.19
N THR A 509 19.44 -2.10 24.59
CA THR A 509 20.48 -2.99 25.15
C THR A 509 20.94 -2.54 26.53
N LYS A 510 21.09 -1.23 26.76
CA LYS A 510 21.50 -0.72 28.07
C LYS A 510 20.48 -1.07 29.16
N VAL A 511 19.19 -0.86 28.87
CA VAL A 511 18.11 -1.18 29.82
C VAL A 511 18.04 -2.69 30.09
N LEU A 512 18.19 -3.52 29.06
CA LEU A 512 18.19 -4.97 29.22
C LEU A 512 19.42 -5.50 29.96
N SER A 513 20.58 -4.84 29.82
CA SER A 513 21.81 -5.23 30.49
C SER A 513 21.69 -5.15 32.01
N ASP A 514 20.84 -4.26 32.52
CA ASP A 514 20.55 -4.16 33.96
C ASP A 514 19.47 -5.16 34.41
N SER A 515 18.80 -5.83 33.47
CA SER A 515 17.74 -6.80 33.77
C SER A 515 18.28 -8.21 34.00
N ASN A 516 17.61 -8.95 34.89
CA ASN A 516 17.91 -10.35 35.20
C ASN A 516 17.02 -11.33 34.40
N ILE A 517 16.58 -10.95 33.20
CA ILE A 517 15.68 -11.77 32.37
C ILE A 517 16.48 -12.97 31.83
N PRO A 518 16.03 -14.21 32.09
CA PRO A 518 16.57 -15.42 31.47
C PRO A 518 16.62 -15.30 29.95
N LEU A 519 17.82 -15.35 29.40
CA LEU A 519 18.10 -15.23 27.98
C LEU A 519 18.61 -16.55 27.42
N ALA A 520 18.06 -16.96 26.28
CA ALA A 520 18.66 -18.01 25.47
C ALA A 520 18.85 -17.56 24.02
N ILE A 521 20.03 -17.88 23.49
CA ILE A 521 20.40 -17.57 22.10
C ILE A 521 20.63 -18.87 21.36
N VAL A 522 19.93 -19.03 20.25
CA VAL A 522 20.06 -20.17 19.35
C VAL A 522 20.64 -19.66 18.05
N THR A 523 21.81 -20.11 17.65
CA THR A 523 22.46 -19.72 16.39
C THR A 523 22.34 -20.84 15.37
N SER A 524 22.05 -20.53 14.10
CA SER A 524 22.10 -21.56 13.06
C SER A 524 23.54 -21.84 12.64
N ALA A 525 23.90 -23.12 12.50
CA ALA A 525 25.23 -23.54 12.05
C ALA A 525 25.55 -23.00 10.64
N GLN A 526 24.54 -22.88 9.77
CA GLN A 526 24.72 -22.29 8.44
C GLN A 526 25.09 -20.79 8.52
N SER A 527 24.37 -19.98 9.31
CA SER A 527 24.71 -18.56 9.47
C SER A 527 26.08 -18.38 10.13
N ALA A 528 26.40 -19.21 11.14
CA ALA A 528 27.70 -19.24 11.81
C ALA A 528 28.88 -19.48 10.85
N ARG A 529 28.71 -20.35 9.84
CA ARG A 529 29.75 -20.68 8.85
C ARG A 529 29.84 -19.70 7.69
N THR A 530 28.70 -19.16 7.25
CA THR A 530 28.61 -18.39 5.99
C THR A 530 28.72 -16.88 6.19
N ARG A 531 28.31 -16.35 7.35
CA ARG A 531 28.22 -14.91 7.58
C ARG A 531 29.43 -14.40 8.35
N TYR A 532 30.02 -13.33 7.82
CA TYR A 532 31.18 -12.66 8.40
C TYR A 532 30.90 -12.17 9.82
N HIS A 533 31.75 -12.55 10.78
CA HIS A 533 31.67 -12.20 12.21
C HIS A 533 30.37 -12.59 12.92
N TRP A 534 29.55 -13.48 12.34
CA TRP A 534 28.27 -13.85 12.95
C TRP A 534 28.45 -14.43 14.35
N ASN A 535 29.36 -15.37 14.54
CA ASN A 535 29.63 -16.00 15.85
C ASN A 535 30.11 -15.01 16.91
N GLU A 536 30.92 -14.01 16.54
CA GLU A 536 31.37 -12.97 17.45
C GLU A 536 30.19 -12.13 17.91
N TYR A 537 29.33 -11.71 16.98
CA TYR A 537 28.14 -10.93 17.32
C TYR A 537 27.10 -11.72 18.10
N GLN A 538 26.93 -13.03 17.85
CA GLN A 538 26.08 -13.88 18.68
C GLN A 538 26.60 -13.96 20.11
N ARG A 539 27.93 -14.06 20.30
CA ARG A 539 28.58 -13.99 21.61
C ARG A 539 28.43 -12.61 22.28
N GLU A 540 28.41 -11.53 21.52
CA GLU A 540 28.06 -10.20 22.08
C GLU A 540 26.60 -10.17 22.55
N LEU A 541 25.68 -10.78 21.80
CA LEU A 541 24.27 -10.84 22.17
C LEU A 541 24.02 -11.64 23.45
N THR A 542 24.84 -12.62 23.81
CA THR A 542 24.63 -13.37 25.08
C THR A 542 24.80 -12.48 26.31
N LYS A 543 25.33 -11.26 26.15
CA LYS A 543 25.58 -10.30 27.24
C LYS A 543 24.51 -9.21 27.33
N ILE A 544 23.40 -9.33 26.60
CA ILE A 544 22.34 -8.31 26.63
C ILE A 544 21.51 -8.36 27.91
N THR A 545 21.54 -9.47 28.68
CA THR A 545 20.97 -9.57 30.02
C THR A 545 22.02 -10.13 30.97
N ASN A 546 21.83 -9.95 32.27
CA ASN A 546 22.72 -10.54 33.29
C ASN A 546 22.52 -12.04 33.48
N ASN A 547 21.43 -12.61 32.96
CA ASN A 547 21.05 -14.01 33.12
C ASN A 547 21.03 -14.74 31.77
N ASN A 548 22.21 -15.14 31.30
CA ASN A 548 22.33 -15.97 30.10
C ASN A 548 22.21 -17.46 30.46
N VAL A 549 21.09 -18.06 30.12
CA VAL A 549 20.78 -19.47 30.40
C VAL A 549 21.52 -20.39 29.42
N ALA A 550 21.48 -20.07 28.12
CA ALA A 550 22.05 -20.93 27.09
C ALA A 550 22.45 -20.17 25.83
N TRP A 551 23.58 -20.56 25.24
CA TRP A 551 23.94 -20.23 23.87
C TRP A 551 24.28 -21.52 23.11
N GLU A 552 23.38 -21.94 22.23
CA GLU A 552 23.51 -23.18 21.48
C GLU A 552 23.63 -22.90 19.98
N ILE A 553 24.46 -23.69 19.29
CA ILE A 553 24.59 -23.66 17.84
C ILE A 553 23.94 -24.93 17.29
N LEU A 554 22.77 -24.79 16.66
CA LEU A 554 22.02 -25.91 16.14
C LEU A 554 22.34 -26.15 14.66
N ASP A 555 22.45 -27.42 14.27
CA ASP A 555 22.75 -27.79 12.89
C ASP A 555 21.52 -27.59 11.99
N GLY A 556 21.58 -26.60 11.11
CA GLY A 556 20.46 -26.24 10.25
C GLY A 556 20.63 -24.88 9.56
N PRO A 557 19.68 -24.52 8.68
CA PRO A 557 19.65 -23.22 8.02
C PRO A 557 19.16 -22.12 8.96
N HIS A 558 19.06 -20.88 8.45
CA HIS A 558 18.53 -19.73 9.21
C HIS A 558 17.21 -20.02 9.93
N ASN A 559 16.33 -20.80 9.28
CA ASN A 559 15.11 -21.33 9.88
C ASN A 559 15.44 -22.68 10.54
N VAL A 560 15.98 -22.66 11.76
CA VAL A 560 16.55 -23.86 12.40
C VAL A 560 15.54 -25.00 12.59
N TRP A 561 14.24 -24.69 12.73
CA TRP A 561 13.17 -25.68 12.91
C TRP A 561 12.86 -26.51 11.66
N VAL A 562 13.48 -26.19 10.52
CA VAL A 562 13.34 -26.98 9.29
C VAL A 562 14.06 -28.31 9.41
N ALA A 563 15.19 -28.34 10.12
CA ALA A 563 15.89 -29.57 10.41
C ALA A 563 15.24 -30.24 11.64
N GLU A 564 14.70 -31.45 11.48
CA GLU A 564 13.96 -32.16 12.52
C GLU A 564 14.76 -32.33 13.83
N LYS A 565 16.05 -32.65 13.71
CA LYS A 565 16.94 -32.75 14.87
C LYS A 565 17.10 -31.41 15.60
N ALA A 566 17.35 -30.34 14.86
CA ALA A 566 17.49 -29.00 15.43
C ALA A 566 16.16 -28.48 16.01
N LYS A 567 15.03 -28.84 15.40
CA LYS A 567 13.69 -28.55 15.92
C LYS A 567 13.47 -29.17 17.30
N PHE A 568 13.82 -30.44 17.48
CA PHE A 568 13.69 -31.12 18.77
C PHE A 568 14.61 -30.50 19.84
N GLU A 569 15.86 -30.20 19.47
CA GLU A 569 16.82 -29.53 20.37
C GLU A 569 16.34 -28.13 20.76
N LEU A 570 15.80 -27.36 19.80
CA LEU A 570 15.19 -26.05 20.02
C LEU A 570 13.99 -26.13 20.99
N GLN A 571 13.07 -27.07 20.76
CA GLN A 571 11.90 -27.28 21.62
C GLN A 571 12.33 -27.58 23.06
N LYS A 572 13.33 -28.47 23.24
CA LYS A 572 13.87 -28.82 24.56
C LYS A 572 14.51 -27.61 25.25
N LEU A 573 15.34 -26.85 24.54
CA LEU A 573 15.97 -25.64 25.07
C LEU A 573 14.94 -24.60 25.49
N PHE A 574 13.92 -24.37 24.66
CA PHE A 574 12.85 -23.42 24.98
C PHE A 574 12.09 -23.80 26.25
N LEU A 575 11.72 -25.07 26.41
CA LEU A 575 11.05 -25.55 27.62
C LEU A 575 11.92 -25.44 28.88
N ASN A 576 13.24 -25.57 28.76
CA ASN A 576 14.16 -25.34 29.87
C ASN A 576 14.17 -23.87 30.28
N VAL A 577 14.23 -22.96 29.30
CA VAL A 577 14.23 -21.51 29.53
C VAL A 577 12.90 -21.05 30.15
N LEU A 578 11.78 -21.65 29.76
CA LEU A 578 10.47 -21.36 30.35
C LEU A 578 10.37 -21.73 31.84
N LYS A 579 11.13 -22.73 32.29
CA LYS A 579 11.16 -23.15 33.70
C LYS A 579 12.01 -22.24 34.58
N GLU A 580 12.97 -21.53 33.98
CA GLU A 580 13.75 -20.54 34.68
C GLU A 580 12.87 -19.36 35.10
N LYS A 581 12.92 -19.01 36.37
CA LYS A 581 12.13 -17.90 36.92
C LYS A 581 12.98 -16.64 36.94
N HIS A 582 12.38 -15.55 36.49
CA HIS A 582 12.93 -14.22 36.69
C HIS A 582 12.93 -13.91 38.20
N SER A 583 14.10 -13.93 38.83
CA SER A 583 14.29 -13.41 40.19
C SER A 583 14.39 -11.90 40.12
N SER A 584 13.33 -11.23 40.60
CA SER A 584 13.19 -9.78 40.73
C SER A 584 14.19 -9.18 41.71
#